data_AF-A0A6B3FVU3-F1
#
_entry.id   AF-A0A6B3FVU3-F1
#
_cell.length_a   1.000
_cell.length_b   1.000
_cell.length_c   1.000
_cell.angle_alpha   90.00
_cell.angle_beta   90.00
_cell.angle_gamma   90.00
#
_symmetry.space_group_name_H-M   'P 1'
#
loop_
_entity.id
_entity.type
_entity.pdbx_description
1 polymer ?
#
loop_
_entity_poly.entity_id
_entity_poly.type
_entity_poly.pdbx_seq_one_letter_code
_entity_poly.pdbx_strand_id
1 'polypeptide(L)'
;MAEPTTDPAPATGADPADAFDALAATRPRVRRDVLFTQTPGGVLFHNADGGFHLTGRTAYRFASLVLPHLTGRHRLDEVCAGFGPAQRAMAAELVRTLYARDFARDIPETDALRPAPEDAAGQRFAAQIAYIDHYTDAAPDRFARYRAARIAVLGTDETARWAALGLVRNGCGALGLAADFPDVAQEAARLADEGCPVSLDRLPDPAEGPGWAALEGYDVVVVSGHGAAGLTHRLLTEGVPEGRTLLPAWTFGERLVMGPLTDTTATTDATATGGCWSCALLRLGANVDGGTAAALWSEVA
;
A
#
# COMPACT_ATOMS: atom_id res chain seq x y z
N MET A 1 27.82 -29.65 -22.88
CA MET A 1 27.36 -29.12 -24.18
C MET A 1 25.91 -28.77 -24.00
N ALA A 2 25.61 -27.48 -23.84
CA ALA A 2 24.25 -27.00 -23.61
C ALA A 2 23.54 -26.85 -24.96
N GLU A 3 22.33 -27.40 -25.07
CA GLU A 3 21.42 -27.15 -26.19
C GLU A 3 21.01 -25.68 -26.21
N PRO A 4 20.90 -25.04 -27.39
CA PRO A 4 20.40 -23.68 -27.50
C PRO A 4 18.89 -23.69 -27.33
N THR A 5 18.41 -22.98 -26.31
CA THR A 5 16.99 -22.68 -26.11
C THR A 5 16.51 -21.77 -27.23
N THR A 6 15.65 -22.29 -28.09
CA THR A 6 14.97 -21.55 -29.16
C THR A 6 13.99 -20.54 -28.54
N ASP A 7 14.24 -19.25 -28.77
CA ASP A 7 13.30 -18.17 -28.49
C ASP A 7 11.98 -18.40 -29.24
N PRO A 8 10.80 -18.25 -28.62
CA PRO A 8 9.54 -18.37 -29.34
C PRO A 8 9.37 -17.18 -30.29
N ALA A 9 9.01 -17.49 -31.54
CA ALA A 9 8.72 -16.50 -32.57
C ALA A 9 7.62 -15.51 -32.13
N PRO A 10 7.72 -14.22 -32.51
CA PRO A 10 6.67 -13.25 -32.20
C PRO A 10 5.38 -13.62 -32.94
N ALA A 11 4.27 -13.70 -32.19
CA ALA A 11 2.95 -13.91 -32.75
C ALA A 11 2.59 -12.78 -33.73
N THR A 12 2.28 -13.17 -34.96
CA THR A 12 1.92 -12.31 -36.08
C THR A 12 0.54 -11.65 -35.88
N GLY A 13 0.50 -10.32 -35.97
CA GLY A 13 -0.49 -9.60 -36.77
C GLY A 13 -1.85 -9.30 -36.15
N ALA A 14 -1.91 -8.33 -35.23
CA ALA A 14 -3.06 -7.43 -35.19
C ALA A 14 -2.74 -6.24 -36.13
N ASP A 15 -3.71 -5.76 -36.92
CA ASP A 15 -3.51 -4.53 -37.69
C ASP A 15 -3.17 -3.40 -36.69
N PRO A 16 -2.14 -2.56 -36.94
CA PRO A 16 -1.86 -1.42 -36.08
C PRO A 16 -3.08 -0.50 -35.85
N ALA A 17 -4.05 -0.49 -36.77
CA ALA A 17 -5.35 0.15 -36.55
C ALA A 17 -6.17 -0.55 -35.45
N ASP A 18 -6.28 -1.88 -35.51
CA ASP A 18 -7.00 -2.70 -34.51
C ASP A 18 -6.38 -2.56 -33.11
N ALA A 19 -5.05 -2.47 -33.03
CA ALA A 19 -4.34 -2.31 -31.76
C ALA A 19 -4.60 -0.94 -31.10
N PHE A 20 -4.75 0.12 -31.91
CA PHE A 20 -5.13 1.44 -31.40
C PHE A 20 -6.59 1.47 -30.99
N ASP A 21 -7.50 0.93 -31.79
CA ASP A 21 -8.93 0.94 -31.49
C ASP A 21 -9.26 0.16 -30.21
N ALA A 22 -8.52 -0.92 -29.93
CA ALA A 22 -8.63 -1.67 -28.66
C ALA A 22 -8.22 -0.86 -27.42
N LEU A 23 -7.33 0.13 -27.57
CA LEU A 23 -6.82 0.97 -26.48
C LEU A 23 -7.40 2.39 -26.49
N ALA A 24 -8.12 2.77 -27.55
CA ALA A 24 -8.57 4.14 -27.79
C ALA A 24 -9.41 4.70 -26.63
N ALA A 25 -10.23 3.85 -26.02
CA ALA A 25 -11.10 4.22 -24.91
C ALA A 25 -10.42 4.18 -23.53
N THR A 26 -9.20 3.64 -23.42
CA THR A 26 -8.51 3.53 -22.13
C THR A 26 -7.96 4.88 -21.70
N ARG A 27 -7.81 5.08 -20.39
CA ARG A 27 -7.24 6.28 -19.76
C ARG A 27 -5.89 5.92 -19.13
N PRO A 28 -4.81 5.82 -19.92
CA PRO A 28 -3.50 5.45 -19.42
C PRO A 28 -2.97 6.45 -18.40
N ARG A 29 -2.59 5.95 -17.22
CA ARG A 29 -1.81 6.65 -16.21
C ARG A 29 -0.48 5.96 -15.99
N VAL A 30 0.62 6.67 -16.28
CA VAL A 30 1.98 6.19 -15.99
C VAL A 30 2.23 6.23 -14.49
N ARG A 31 2.85 5.18 -13.95
CA ARG A 31 3.27 5.14 -12.54
C ARG A 31 4.31 6.23 -12.27
N ARG A 32 4.25 6.82 -11.08
CA ARG A 32 5.08 7.98 -10.69
C ARG A 32 6.56 7.66 -10.49
N ASP A 33 6.90 6.40 -10.31
CA ASP A 33 8.27 5.87 -10.15
C ASP A 33 8.93 5.51 -11.49
N VAL A 34 8.23 5.68 -12.61
CA VAL A 34 8.76 5.40 -13.94
C VAL A 34 9.66 6.54 -14.38
N LEU A 35 10.93 6.20 -14.57
CA LEU A 35 11.94 7.06 -15.18
C LEU A 35 12.18 6.59 -16.62
N PHE A 36 12.47 7.53 -17.52
CA PHE A 36 12.81 7.22 -18.90
C PHE A 36 14.02 8.02 -19.37
N THR A 37 14.96 7.33 -20.03
CA THR A 37 16.25 7.90 -20.45
C THR A 37 16.52 7.60 -21.92
N GLN A 38 17.12 8.56 -22.62
CA GLN A 38 17.50 8.38 -24.02
C GLN A 38 18.67 7.38 -24.11
N THR A 39 18.57 6.43 -25.02
CA THR A 39 19.65 5.51 -25.36
C THR A 39 20.00 5.63 -26.84
N PRO A 40 21.19 5.16 -27.29
CA PRO A 40 21.54 5.17 -28.72
C PRO A 40 20.53 4.42 -29.61
N GLY A 41 19.82 3.43 -29.04
CA GLY A 41 18.82 2.62 -29.74
C GLY A 41 17.37 3.10 -29.58
N GLY A 42 17.09 4.10 -28.74
CA GLY A 42 15.73 4.57 -28.46
C GLY A 42 15.57 5.13 -27.04
N VAL A 43 14.73 4.51 -26.23
CA VAL A 43 14.45 4.93 -24.84
C VAL A 43 14.43 3.73 -23.90
N LEU A 44 15.04 3.90 -22.73
CA LEU A 44 14.98 2.96 -21.61
C LEU A 44 13.97 3.48 -20.60
N PHE A 45 12.98 2.65 -20.25
CA PHE A 45 12.09 2.85 -19.12
C PHE A 45 12.58 2.02 -17.93
N HIS A 46 12.59 2.58 -16.73
CA HIS A 46 12.91 1.81 -15.52
C HIS A 46 12.20 2.36 -14.27
N ASN A 47 11.98 1.48 -13.30
CA ASN A 47 11.52 1.78 -11.94
C ASN A 47 12.31 0.91 -10.93
N ALA A 48 11.84 0.80 -9.68
CA ALA A 48 12.49 -0.04 -8.68
C ALA A 48 12.39 -1.55 -8.98
N ASP A 49 11.36 -1.96 -9.73
CA ASP A 49 11.03 -3.36 -10.01
C ASP A 49 11.71 -3.89 -11.28
N GLY A 50 12.15 -3.01 -12.18
CA GLY A 50 12.87 -3.40 -13.41
C GLY A 50 12.87 -2.31 -14.49
N GLY A 51 13.06 -2.73 -15.75
CA GLY A 51 13.08 -1.82 -16.89
C GLY A 51 12.92 -2.50 -18.25
N PHE A 52 12.64 -1.71 -19.28
CA PHE A 52 12.55 -2.18 -20.66
C PHE A 52 13.01 -1.14 -21.68
N HIS A 53 13.50 -1.62 -22.82
CA HIS A 53 13.88 -0.77 -23.95
C HIS A 53 12.77 -0.72 -24.98
N LEU A 54 12.44 0.49 -25.42
CA LEU A 54 11.69 0.73 -26.65
C LEU A 54 12.68 1.17 -27.72
N THR A 55 12.81 0.36 -28.77
CA THR A 55 13.74 0.61 -29.87
C THR A 55 13.11 1.55 -30.90
N GLY A 56 13.92 2.44 -31.46
CA GLY A 56 13.50 3.36 -32.51
C GLY A 56 14.17 4.71 -32.40
N ARG A 57 14.64 5.24 -33.54
CA ARG A 57 15.36 6.52 -33.60
C ARG A 57 14.55 7.71 -33.08
N THR A 58 13.23 7.64 -33.17
CA THR A 58 12.30 8.68 -32.69
C THR A 58 11.60 8.32 -31.37
N ALA A 59 11.88 7.13 -30.82
CA ALA A 59 11.15 6.59 -29.66
C ALA A 59 11.26 7.50 -28.43
N TYR A 60 12.46 7.99 -28.12
CA TYR A 60 12.67 8.92 -27.01
C TYR A 60 11.87 10.22 -27.17
N ARG A 61 11.99 10.87 -28.35
CA ARG A 61 11.25 12.11 -28.62
C ARG A 61 9.73 11.89 -28.54
N PHE A 62 9.24 10.77 -29.05
CA PHE A 62 7.83 10.44 -28.98
C PHE A 62 7.37 10.20 -27.54
N ALA A 63 8.11 9.40 -26.77
CA ALA A 63 7.85 9.15 -25.37
C ALA A 63 7.83 10.46 -24.54
N SER A 64 8.81 11.35 -24.76
CA SER A 64 8.85 12.68 -24.11
C SER A 64 7.62 13.55 -24.39
N LEU A 65 6.97 13.37 -25.55
CA LEU A 65 5.76 14.11 -25.91
C LEU A 65 4.50 13.46 -25.36
N VAL A 66 4.41 12.12 -25.40
CA VAL A 66 3.18 11.41 -25.05
C VAL A 66 3.05 11.17 -23.54
N LEU A 67 4.13 10.73 -22.87
CA LEU A 67 4.11 10.35 -21.44
C LEU A 67 3.54 11.45 -20.52
N PRO A 68 3.87 12.74 -20.68
CA PRO A 68 3.32 13.80 -19.81
C PRO A 68 1.79 13.91 -19.87
N HIS A 69 1.15 13.40 -20.93
CA HIS A 69 -0.30 13.42 -21.10
C HIS A 69 -0.98 12.13 -20.59
N LEU A 70 -0.22 11.06 -20.34
CA LEU A 70 -0.71 9.80 -19.79
C LEU A 70 -0.90 9.91 -18.27
N THR A 71 -1.83 10.79 -17.88
CA THR A 71 -2.17 11.11 -16.48
C THR A 71 -3.41 10.37 -16.00
N GLY A 72 -4.03 9.55 -16.84
CA GLY A 72 -5.33 8.91 -16.58
C GLY A 72 -6.53 9.85 -16.64
N ARG A 73 -6.34 11.15 -16.94
CA ARG A 73 -7.45 12.10 -17.12
C ARG A 73 -8.04 12.06 -18.52
N HIS A 74 -7.20 11.81 -19.52
CA HIS A 74 -7.57 11.79 -20.92
C HIS A 74 -7.59 10.35 -21.44
N ARG A 75 -8.51 10.07 -22.36
CA ARG A 75 -8.50 8.84 -23.13
C ARG A 75 -7.35 8.83 -24.13
N LEU A 76 -6.90 7.66 -24.55
CA LEU A 76 -5.82 7.55 -25.51
C LEU A 76 -6.16 8.20 -26.86
N ASP A 77 -7.41 8.11 -27.30
CA ASP A 77 -7.87 8.78 -28.52
C ASP A 77 -7.86 10.32 -28.44
N GLU A 78 -8.19 10.88 -27.28
CA GLU A 78 -8.07 12.30 -26.99
C GLU A 78 -6.61 12.76 -27.01
N VAL A 79 -5.70 11.99 -26.37
CA VAL A 79 -4.25 12.28 -26.38
C VAL A 79 -3.69 12.22 -27.80
N CYS A 80 -4.19 11.30 -28.62
CA CYS A 80 -3.76 11.10 -30.01
C CYS A 80 -4.62 11.91 -31.02
N ALA A 81 -5.40 12.88 -30.56
CA ALA A 81 -6.16 13.74 -31.46
C ALA A 81 -5.21 14.48 -32.42
N GLY A 82 -5.43 14.33 -33.73
CA GLY A 82 -4.57 14.90 -34.77
C GLY A 82 -3.33 14.06 -35.13
N PHE A 83 -3.12 12.90 -34.50
CA PHE A 83 -2.06 11.98 -34.91
C PHE A 83 -2.45 11.23 -36.19
N GLY A 84 -1.49 11.08 -37.10
CA GLY A 84 -1.62 10.22 -38.28
C GLY A 84 -1.56 8.73 -37.91
N PRO A 85 -1.87 7.82 -38.85
CA PRO A 85 -1.95 6.38 -38.56
C PRO A 85 -0.67 5.79 -37.94
N ALA A 86 0.50 6.21 -38.44
CA ALA A 86 1.78 5.74 -37.91
C ALA A 86 2.04 6.21 -36.47
N GLN A 87 1.67 7.44 -36.12
CA GLN A 87 1.81 7.94 -34.75
C GLN A 87 0.82 7.28 -33.79
N ARG A 88 -0.41 6.98 -34.24
CA ARG A 88 -1.40 6.22 -33.47
C ARG A 88 -0.91 4.80 -33.18
N ALA A 89 -0.35 4.12 -34.17
CA ALA A 89 0.24 2.80 -34.00
C ALA A 89 1.37 2.81 -32.94
N MET A 90 2.26 3.81 -33.01
CA MET A 90 3.34 3.97 -32.02
C MET A 90 2.82 4.30 -30.61
N ALA A 91 1.72 5.08 -30.49
CA ALA A 91 1.06 5.34 -29.21
C ALA A 91 0.46 4.07 -28.61
N ALA A 92 -0.25 3.28 -29.43
CA ALA A 92 -0.83 2.01 -29.02
C ALA A 92 0.26 1.03 -28.57
N GLU A 93 1.37 0.93 -29.30
CA GLU A 93 2.50 0.06 -28.93
C GLU A 93 3.15 0.49 -27.61
N LEU A 94 3.35 1.79 -27.41
CA LEU A 94 3.88 2.34 -26.16
C LEU A 94 2.96 2.01 -24.98
N VAL A 95 1.66 2.35 -25.07
CA VAL A 95 0.69 2.12 -23.98
C VAL A 95 0.54 0.63 -23.69
N ARG A 96 0.44 -0.21 -24.72
CA ARG A 96 0.39 -1.67 -24.57
C ARG A 96 1.61 -2.20 -23.82
N THR A 97 2.81 -1.74 -24.18
CA THR A 97 4.05 -2.17 -23.50
C THR A 97 4.08 -1.70 -22.05
N LEU A 98 3.64 -0.47 -21.78
CA LEU A 98 3.56 0.07 -20.42
C LEU A 98 2.56 -0.73 -19.56
N TYR A 99 1.39 -1.09 -20.08
CA TYR A 99 0.43 -1.94 -19.36
C TYR A 99 0.97 -3.35 -19.12
N ALA A 100 1.55 -3.98 -20.16
CA ALA A 100 2.08 -5.34 -20.04
C ALA A 100 3.24 -5.47 -19.04
N ARG A 101 3.94 -4.37 -18.75
CA ARG A 101 5.04 -4.33 -17.78
C ARG A 101 4.65 -3.72 -16.43
N ASP A 102 3.38 -3.35 -16.23
CA ASP A 102 2.90 -2.63 -15.05
C ASP A 102 3.57 -1.27 -14.82
N PHE A 103 3.95 -0.58 -15.90
CA PHE A 103 4.49 0.79 -15.87
C PHE A 103 3.40 1.85 -16.04
N ALA A 104 2.23 1.45 -16.54
CA ALA A 104 1.04 2.27 -16.58
C ALA A 104 -0.19 1.40 -16.26
N ARG A 105 -1.29 2.05 -15.91
CA ARG A 105 -2.57 1.41 -15.61
C ARG A 105 -3.70 2.12 -16.36
N ASP A 106 -4.74 1.37 -16.71
CA ASP A 106 -5.98 1.96 -17.20
C ASP A 106 -6.81 2.46 -16.02
N ILE A 107 -7.11 3.75 -15.99
CA ILE A 107 -7.85 4.36 -14.89
C ILE A 107 -9.36 4.29 -15.20
N PRO A 108 -10.16 3.68 -14.32
CA PRO A 108 -11.62 3.68 -14.48
C PRO A 108 -12.16 5.10 -14.63
N GLU A 109 -13.16 5.29 -15.49
CA GLU A 109 -13.75 6.61 -15.73
C GLU A 109 -14.26 7.29 -14.45
N THR A 110 -14.81 6.48 -13.52
CA THR A 110 -15.27 6.95 -12.20
C THR A 110 -14.15 7.59 -11.38
N ASP A 111 -12.92 7.11 -11.52
CA ASP A 111 -11.75 7.67 -10.84
C ASP A 111 -11.12 8.83 -11.64
N ALA A 112 -11.15 8.77 -12.97
CA ALA A 112 -10.64 9.84 -13.81
C ALA A 112 -11.44 11.15 -13.67
N LEU A 113 -12.76 11.03 -13.52
CA LEU A 113 -13.69 12.16 -13.35
C LEU A 113 -13.88 12.56 -11.88
N ARG A 114 -13.21 11.87 -10.95
CA ARG A 114 -13.35 12.13 -9.52
C ARG A 114 -12.79 13.51 -9.17
N PRO A 115 -13.57 14.36 -8.50
CA PRO A 115 -13.04 15.63 -8.00
C PRO A 115 -11.96 15.36 -6.95
N ALA A 116 -10.92 16.20 -6.94
CA ALA A 116 -9.97 16.19 -5.84
C ALA A 116 -10.73 16.55 -4.54
N PRO A 117 -10.43 15.91 -3.40
CA PRO A 117 -11.07 16.29 -2.16
C PRO A 117 -10.65 17.72 -1.79
N GLU A 118 -11.65 18.61 -1.74
CA GLU A 118 -11.47 20.04 -1.48
C GLU A 118 -11.57 20.39 0.01
N ASP A 119 -11.94 19.43 0.84
CA ASP A 119 -11.97 19.62 2.29
C ASP A 119 -10.56 19.80 2.86
N ALA A 120 -10.48 20.30 4.10
CA ALA A 120 -9.22 20.56 4.77
C ALA A 120 -8.31 19.32 4.81
N ALA A 121 -8.91 18.13 5.03
CA ALA A 121 -8.19 16.86 5.07
C ALA A 121 -7.62 16.48 3.69
N GLY A 122 -8.40 16.61 2.62
CA GLY A 122 -7.95 16.35 1.26
C GLY A 122 -6.77 17.21 0.85
N GLN A 123 -6.81 18.50 1.19
CA GLN A 123 -5.71 19.42 0.94
C GLN A 123 -4.48 19.10 1.81
N ARG A 124 -4.70 18.86 3.12
CA ARG A 124 -3.63 18.61 4.09
C ARG A 124 -2.87 17.32 3.84
N PHE A 125 -3.55 16.28 3.36
CA PHE A 125 -3.01 14.95 3.11
C PHE A 125 -2.92 14.61 1.62
N ALA A 126 -2.84 15.64 0.76
CA ALA A 126 -2.71 15.47 -0.69
C ALA A 126 -1.51 14.57 -1.07
N ALA A 127 -0.42 14.62 -0.32
CA ALA A 127 0.76 13.77 -0.53
C ALA A 127 0.49 12.28 -0.19
N GLN A 128 -0.26 12.00 0.88
CA GLN A 128 -0.68 10.64 1.25
C GLN A 128 -1.67 10.07 0.23
N ILE A 129 -2.66 10.87 -0.20
CA ILE A 129 -3.61 10.47 -1.24
C ILE A 129 -2.87 10.18 -2.55
N ALA A 130 -1.91 11.03 -2.91
CA ALA A 130 -1.00 10.83 -4.04
C ALA A 130 -0.18 9.53 -3.94
N TYR A 131 0.24 9.15 -2.73
CA TYR A 131 0.95 7.90 -2.49
C TYR A 131 0.01 6.68 -2.65
N ILE A 132 -1.22 6.74 -2.16
CA ILE A 132 -2.22 5.67 -2.37
C ILE A 132 -2.51 5.53 -3.87
N ASP A 133 -2.73 6.64 -4.57
CA ASP A 133 -2.99 6.72 -6.01
C ASP A 133 -1.85 6.11 -6.85
N HIS A 134 -0.64 6.07 -6.31
CA HIS A 134 0.49 5.41 -6.95
C HIS A 134 0.34 3.89 -7.02
N TYR A 135 -0.24 3.27 -5.98
CA TYR A 135 -0.33 1.81 -5.85
C TYR A 135 -1.71 1.26 -6.15
N THR A 136 -2.77 2.06 -6.04
CA THR A 136 -4.14 1.56 -6.22
C THR A 136 -5.09 2.67 -6.65
N ASP A 137 -6.23 2.26 -7.21
CA ASP A 137 -7.27 3.15 -7.70
C ASP A 137 -8.04 3.79 -6.54
N ALA A 138 -9.07 4.59 -6.83
CA ALA A 138 -9.96 5.23 -5.85
C ALA A 138 -9.26 5.75 -4.57
N ALA A 139 -8.13 6.44 -4.74
CA ALA A 139 -7.28 6.89 -3.65
C ALA A 139 -7.96 7.84 -2.66
N PRO A 140 -8.80 8.81 -3.08
CA PRO A 140 -9.54 9.66 -2.14
C PRO A 140 -10.48 8.85 -1.23
N ASP A 141 -11.22 7.89 -1.77
CA ASP A 141 -12.14 7.05 -0.98
C ASP A 141 -11.39 6.15 0.01
N ARG A 142 -10.26 5.57 -0.44
CA ARG A 142 -9.41 4.74 0.41
C ARG A 142 -8.81 5.56 1.55
N PHE A 143 -8.38 6.80 1.29
CA PHE A 143 -7.91 7.71 2.32
C PHE A 143 -9.04 8.10 3.28
N ALA A 144 -10.24 8.42 2.78
CA ALA A 144 -11.40 8.74 3.60
C ALA A 144 -11.77 7.56 4.51
N ARG A 145 -11.75 6.33 3.99
CA ARG A 145 -11.95 5.10 4.77
C ARG A 145 -10.87 4.91 5.83
N TYR A 146 -9.59 5.12 5.48
CA TYR A 146 -8.49 5.06 6.45
C TYR A 146 -8.66 6.08 7.58
N ARG A 147 -9.01 7.33 7.24
CA ARG A 147 -9.25 8.39 8.22
C ARG A 147 -10.45 8.09 9.13
N ALA A 148 -11.48 7.42 8.61
CA ALA A 148 -12.65 7.02 9.36
C ALA A 148 -12.42 5.79 10.25
N ALA A 149 -11.39 4.99 9.96
CA ALA A 149 -11.06 3.81 10.75
C ALA A 149 -10.61 4.21 12.17
N ARG A 150 -11.06 3.44 13.15
CA ARG A 150 -10.69 3.57 14.56
C ARG A 150 -9.56 2.61 14.86
N ILE A 151 -8.40 3.14 15.25
CA ILE A 151 -7.20 2.34 15.48
C ILE A 151 -6.85 2.35 16.98
N ALA A 152 -6.67 1.18 17.58
CA ALA A 152 -6.22 1.02 18.96
C ALA A 152 -4.73 0.71 18.98
N VAL A 153 -3.95 1.46 19.75
CA VAL A 153 -2.53 1.17 20.02
C VAL A 153 -2.38 0.74 21.47
N LEU A 154 -2.29 -0.58 21.67
CA LEU A 154 -2.06 -1.24 22.95
C LEU A 154 -0.56 -1.42 23.17
N GLY A 155 0.07 -0.35 23.64
CA GLY A 155 1.45 -0.34 24.10
C GLY A 155 1.76 0.97 24.81
N THR A 156 2.77 0.92 25.68
CA THR A 156 3.19 2.08 26.50
C THR A 156 4.64 2.47 26.23
N ASP A 157 5.26 1.86 25.21
CA ASP A 157 6.67 1.99 24.86
C ASP A 157 6.91 2.96 23.70
N GLU A 158 8.18 3.08 23.31
CA GLU A 158 8.62 3.93 22.20
C GLU A 158 8.04 3.44 20.85
N THR A 159 7.81 2.14 20.68
CA THR A 159 7.15 1.57 19.50
C THR A 159 5.71 2.07 19.39
N ALA A 160 4.94 2.00 20.48
CA ALA A 160 3.58 2.53 20.55
C ALA A 160 3.54 4.03 20.26
N ARG A 161 4.47 4.80 20.83
CA ARG A 161 4.61 6.24 20.58
C ARG A 161 4.81 6.54 19.09
N TRP A 162 5.78 5.91 18.44
CA TRP A 162 6.05 6.16 17.02
C TRP A 162 4.93 5.65 16.09
N ALA A 163 4.32 4.52 16.42
CA ALA A 163 3.14 4.04 15.71
C ALA A 163 2.00 5.07 15.78
N ALA A 164 1.66 5.53 16.98
CA ALA A 164 0.63 6.55 17.20
C ALA A 164 0.93 7.86 16.46
N LEU A 165 2.15 8.39 16.60
CA LEU A 165 2.55 9.63 15.92
C LEU A 165 2.53 9.48 14.39
N GLY A 166 2.98 8.34 13.88
CA GLY A 166 2.94 8.00 12.46
C GLY A 166 1.51 7.94 11.93
N LEU A 167 0.58 7.31 12.67
CA LEU A 167 -0.83 7.25 12.31
C LEU A 167 -1.44 8.65 12.21
N VAL A 168 -1.24 9.50 13.21
CA VAL A 168 -1.74 10.89 13.20
C VAL A 168 -1.16 11.68 12.02
N ARG A 169 0.16 11.63 11.81
CA ARG A 169 0.83 12.34 10.71
C ARG A 169 0.42 11.88 9.32
N ASN A 170 -0.11 10.67 9.20
CA ASN A 170 -0.61 10.14 7.93
C ASN A 170 -2.12 10.25 7.76
N GLY A 171 -2.83 10.88 8.70
CA GLY A 171 -4.24 11.23 8.55
C GLY A 171 -5.23 10.31 9.25
N CYS A 172 -4.80 9.51 10.24
CA CYS A 172 -5.72 8.80 11.13
C CYS A 172 -6.64 9.80 11.85
N GLY A 173 -7.96 9.56 11.80
CA GLY A 173 -8.94 10.44 12.42
C GLY A 173 -9.40 10.02 13.82
N ALA A 174 -9.17 8.76 14.21
CA ALA A 174 -9.59 8.24 15.50
C ALA A 174 -8.60 7.20 16.05
N LEU A 175 -8.01 7.50 17.21
CA LEU A 175 -6.92 6.73 17.79
C LEU A 175 -7.19 6.47 19.28
N GLY A 176 -7.14 5.22 19.70
CA GLY A 176 -7.13 4.81 21.10
C GLY A 176 -5.69 4.57 21.55
N LEU A 177 -5.32 5.09 22.72
CA LEU A 177 -3.97 4.97 23.27
C LEU A 177 -3.97 4.38 24.68
N ALA A 178 -3.09 3.40 24.90
CA ALA A 178 -2.84 2.81 26.22
C ALA A 178 -1.98 3.69 27.14
N ALA A 179 -1.28 4.69 26.61
CA ALA A 179 -0.46 5.65 27.35
C ALA A 179 -0.56 7.05 26.76
N ASP A 180 -0.20 8.06 27.56
CA ASP A 180 -0.22 9.45 27.12
C ASP A 180 1.11 9.80 26.47
N PHE A 181 1.07 10.19 25.19
CA PHE A 181 2.23 10.62 24.42
C PHE A 181 2.07 12.12 24.08
N PRO A 182 2.81 13.03 24.74
CA PRO A 182 2.62 14.47 24.59
C PRO A 182 2.78 14.99 23.15
N ASP A 183 3.68 14.39 22.38
CA ASP A 183 3.93 14.76 20.99
C ASP A 183 2.81 14.31 20.05
N VAL A 184 2.16 13.17 20.33
CA VAL A 184 0.96 12.73 19.62
C VAL A 184 -0.19 13.69 19.88
N ALA A 185 -0.39 14.09 21.13
CA ALA A 185 -1.43 15.08 21.49
C ALA A 185 -1.16 16.45 20.86
N GLN A 186 0.10 16.89 20.82
CA GLN A 186 0.49 18.14 20.17
C GLN A 186 0.25 18.10 18.66
N GLU A 187 0.61 17.00 18.01
CA GLU A 187 0.37 16.81 16.58
C GLU A 187 -1.14 16.79 16.25
N ALA A 188 -1.93 16.09 17.05
CA ALA A 188 -3.39 16.05 16.91
C ALA A 188 -4.03 17.45 17.08
N ALA A 189 -3.57 18.23 18.07
CA ALA A 189 -4.03 19.60 18.28
C ALA A 189 -3.70 20.50 17.07
N ARG A 190 -2.48 20.41 16.53
CA ARG A 190 -2.09 21.14 15.32
C ARG A 190 -2.97 20.78 14.13
N LEU A 191 -3.25 19.49 13.92
CA LEU A 191 -4.14 19.06 12.84
C LEU A 191 -5.57 19.55 13.05
N ALA A 192 -6.06 19.63 14.29
CA ALA A 192 -7.36 20.21 14.58
C ALA A 192 -7.43 21.70 14.20
N ASP A 193 -6.38 22.47 14.49
CA ASP A 193 -6.27 23.88 14.07
C ASP A 193 -6.25 24.04 12.54
N GLU A 194 -5.73 23.03 11.82
CA GLU A 194 -5.72 22.95 10.36
C GLU A 194 -7.05 22.39 9.78
N GLY A 195 -8.10 22.23 10.60
CA GLY A 195 -9.41 21.70 10.17
C GLY A 195 -9.47 20.18 9.99
N CYS A 196 -8.49 19.46 10.53
CA CYS A 196 -8.34 18.01 10.43
C CYS A 196 -8.36 17.33 11.82
N PRO A 197 -9.46 17.40 12.59
CA PRO A 197 -9.49 16.94 13.97
C PRO A 197 -9.24 15.44 14.11
N VAL A 198 -8.53 15.05 15.17
CA VAL A 198 -8.25 13.66 15.53
C VAL A 198 -8.85 13.36 16.91
N SER A 199 -9.66 12.30 17.00
CA SER A 199 -10.17 11.82 18.29
C SER A 199 -9.11 10.98 18.97
N LEU A 200 -8.78 11.33 20.22
CA LEU A 200 -7.87 10.56 21.06
C LEU A 200 -8.65 9.97 22.25
N ASP A 201 -8.78 8.65 22.28
CA ASP A 201 -9.48 7.92 23.32
C ASP A 201 -8.46 7.20 24.24
N ARG A 202 -8.79 7.04 25.53
CA ARG A 202 -7.94 6.29 26.46
C ARG A 202 -8.31 4.81 26.46
N LEU A 203 -7.33 3.94 26.25
CA LEU A 203 -7.46 2.50 26.37
C LEU A 203 -7.02 2.01 27.76
N PRO A 204 -7.47 0.82 28.18
CA PRO A 204 -6.95 0.14 29.38
C PRO A 204 -5.44 -0.08 29.29
N ASP A 205 -4.81 -0.24 30.46
CA ASP A 205 -3.40 -0.61 30.52
C ASP A 205 -3.19 -2.01 29.91
N PRO A 206 -2.27 -2.19 28.94
CA PRO A 206 -1.95 -3.49 28.37
C PRO A 206 -1.55 -4.53 29.42
N ALA A 207 -0.98 -4.11 30.56
CA ALA A 207 -0.61 -4.99 31.67
C ALA A 207 -1.83 -5.62 32.37
N GLU A 208 -3.02 -5.01 32.27
CA GLU A 208 -4.27 -5.61 32.75
C GLU A 208 -4.79 -6.72 31.83
N GLY A 209 -4.19 -6.85 30.63
CA GLY A 209 -4.60 -7.81 29.63
C GLY A 209 -6.03 -7.57 29.14
N PRO A 210 -6.32 -6.43 28.47
CA PRO A 210 -7.64 -6.19 27.91
C PRO A 210 -7.99 -7.24 26.85
N GLY A 211 -9.20 -7.79 26.92
CA GLY A 211 -9.77 -8.65 25.88
C GLY A 211 -10.53 -7.85 24.81
N TRP A 212 -11.12 -8.55 23.84
CA TRP A 212 -11.81 -7.90 22.71
C TRP A 212 -13.02 -7.03 23.08
N ALA A 213 -13.64 -7.28 24.23
CA ALA A 213 -14.75 -6.47 24.74
C ALA A 213 -14.30 -5.05 25.11
N ALA A 214 -13.07 -4.89 25.63
CA ALA A 214 -12.52 -3.57 25.95
C ALA A 214 -12.05 -2.79 24.70
N LEU A 215 -12.02 -3.47 23.54
CA LEU A 215 -11.58 -2.94 22.25
C LEU A 215 -12.74 -2.82 21.27
N GLU A 216 -13.97 -2.80 21.78
CA GLU A 216 -15.16 -2.63 20.96
C GLU A 216 -15.13 -1.30 20.19
N GLY A 217 -15.51 -1.35 18.92
CA GLY A 217 -15.53 -0.18 18.03
C GLY A 217 -14.17 0.20 17.44
N TYR A 218 -13.11 -0.59 17.64
CA TYR A 218 -11.84 -0.43 16.91
C TYR A 218 -11.75 -1.42 15.76
N ASP A 219 -11.38 -0.92 14.58
CA ASP A 219 -11.22 -1.71 13.35
C ASP A 219 -9.84 -2.38 13.31
N VAL A 220 -8.82 -1.69 13.82
CA VAL A 220 -7.43 -2.16 13.83
C VAL A 220 -6.87 -2.08 15.24
N VAL A 221 -6.24 -3.16 15.71
CA VAL A 221 -5.55 -3.24 17.00
C VAL A 221 -4.07 -3.48 16.76
N VAL A 222 -3.25 -2.53 17.17
CA VAL A 222 -1.79 -2.64 17.20
C VAL A 222 -1.35 -2.98 18.61
N VAL A 223 -0.63 -4.09 18.79
CA VAL A 223 -0.11 -4.51 20.10
C VAL A 223 1.41 -4.32 20.11
N SER A 224 1.95 -3.64 21.11
CA SER A 224 3.39 -3.35 21.21
C SER A 224 3.88 -3.24 22.64
N GLY A 225 5.20 -3.25 22.81
CA GLY A 225 5.86 -3.13 24.11
C GLY A 225 6.08 -4.45 24.84
N HIS A 226 6.47 -4.33 26.11
CA HIS A 226 6.71 -5.48 26.97
C HIS A 226 5.40 -6.24 27.24
N GLY A 227 5.42 -7.57 27.11
CA GLY A 227 4.21 -8.41 27.21
C GLY A 227 3.33 -8.43 25.96
N ALA A 228 3.74 -7.76 24.85
CA ALA A 228 3.01 -7.80 23.59
C ALA A 228 2.79 -9.23 23.07
N ALA A 229 3.76 -10.13 23.27
CA ALA A 229 3.64 -11.55 22.93
C ALA A 229 2.47 -12.23 23.67
N GLY A 230 2.44 -12.10 25.00
CA GLY A 230 1.37 -12.61 25.87
C GLY A 230 0.00 -12.05 25.50
N LEU A 231 -0.11 -10.73 25.35
CA LEU A 231 -1.37 -10.07 24.98
C LEU A 231 -1.85 -10.49 23.57
N THR A 232 -0.93 -10.58 22.60
CA THR A 232 -1.23 -11.05 21.24
C THR A 232 -1.75 -12.49 21.28
N HIS A 233 -1.08 -13.38 22.00
CA HIS A 233 -1.50 -14.77 22.13
C HIS A 233 -2.89 -14.89 22.75
N ARG A 234 -3.17 -14.12 23.80
CA ARG A 234 -4.50 -14.05 24.42
C ARG A 234 -5.57 -13.59 23.45
N LEU A 235 -5.38 -12.45 22.76
CA LEU A 235 -6.35 -11.91 21.81
C LEU A 235 -6.61 -12.88 20.64
N LEU A 236 -5.59 -13.59 20.17
CA LEU A 236 -5.75 -14.63 19.15
C LEU A 236 -6.53 -15.85 19.68
N THR A 237 -6.32 -16.23 20.95
CA THR A 237 -7.03 -17.35 21.60
C THR A 237 -8.50 -17.02 21.88
N GLU A 238 -8.81 -15.77 22.23
CA GLU A 238 -10.18 -15.26 22.32
C GLU A 238 -10.89 -15.26 20.95
N GLY A 239 -10.13 -15.22 19.86
CA GLY A 239 -10.61 -15.17 18.48
C GLY A 239 -10.80 -13.72 18.01
N VAL A 240 -10.15 -13.35 16.90
CA VAL A 240 -10.28 -12.02 16.31
C VAL A 240 -11.70 -11.85 15.75
N PRO A 241 -12.49 -10.85 16.23
CA PRO A 241 -13.84 -10.63 15.73
C PRO A 241 -13.87 -10.31 14.23
N GLU A 242 -15.00 -10.56 13.59
CA GLU A 242 -15.22 -10.24 12.17
C GLU A 242 -15.04 -8.75 11.90
N GLY A 243 -14.45 -8.41 10.75
CA GLY A 243 -14.20 -7.03 10.35
C GLY A 243 -13.08 -6.34 11.14
N ARG A 244 -12.23 -7.08 11.87
CA ARG A 244 -11.11 -6.54 12.64
C ARG A 244 -9.76 -7.01 12.13
N THR A 245 -8.77 -6.19 12.40
CA THR A 245 -7.37 -6.47 12.10
C THR A 245 -6.53 -6.42 13.37
N LEU A 246 -5.70 -7.43 13.61
CA LEU A 246 -4.71 -7.48 14.68
C LEU A 246 -3.29 -7.44 14.10
N LEU A 247 -2.49 -6.47 14.54
CA LEU A 247 -1.10 -6.27 14.14
C LEU A 247 -0.18 -6.25 15.36
N PRO A 248 0.52 -7.36 15.68
CA PRO A 248 1.47 -7.39 16.76
C PRO A 248 2.83 -6.82 16.34
N ALA A 249 3.50 -6.12 17.25
CA ALA A 249 4.90 -5.70 17.18
C ALA A 249 5.57 -6.13 18.49
N TRP A 250 6.34 -7.20 18.46
CA TRP A 250 6.84 -7.89 19.65
C TRP A 250 8.35 -8.13 19.56
N THR A 251 9.00 -8.23 20.71
CA THR A 251 10.44 -8.44 20.78
C THR A 251 10.78 -9.93 20.75
N PHE A 252 11.81 -10.28 19.97
CA PHE A 252 12.39 -11.62 19.90
C PHE A 252 13.91 -11.49 20.09
N GLY A 253 14.38 -11.69 21.33
CA GLY A 253 15.75 -11.33 21.70
C GLY A 253 16.00 -9.84 21.46
N GLU A 254 17.04 -9.52 20.69
CA GLU A 254 17.37 -8.13 20.29
C GLU A 254 16.64 -7.64 19.04
N ARG A 255 15.68 -8.42 18.51
CA ARG A 255 14.96 -8.09 17.27
C ARG A 255 13.54 -7.62 17.58
N LEU A 256 13.05 -6.66 16.82
CA LEU A 256 11.62 -6.33 16.74
C LEU A 256 11.00 -7.10 15.57
N VAL A 257 9.93 -7.85 15.85
CA VAL A 257 9.16 -8.58 14.86
C VAL A 257 7.79 -7.93 14.72
N MET A 258 7.43 -7.53 13.50
CA MET A 258 6.11 -7.01 13.17
C MET A 258 5.30 -8.08 12.44
N GLY A 259 4.07 -8.28 12.87
CA GLY A 259 3.18 -9.33 12.38
C GLY A 259 3.36 -10.69 13.07
N PRO A 260 2.68 -11.73 12.56
CA PRO A 260 1.83 -11.70 11.36
C PRO A 260 0.57 -10.87 11.53
N LEU A 261 0.15 -10.19 10.46
CA LEU A 261 -1.13 -9.48 10.40
C LEU A 261 -2.26 -10.52 10.37
N THR A 262 -3.21 -10.40 11.29
CA THR A 262 -4.45 -11.18 11.24
C THR A 262 -5.57 -10.25 10.81
N ASP A 263 -6.16 -10.49 9.64
CA ASP A 263 -7.18 -9.64 9.05
C ASP A 263 -8.45 -10.46 8.76
N THR A 264 -9.56 -10.11 9.40
CA THR A 264 -10.87 -10.75 9.21
C THR A 264 -11.81 -9.90 8.34
N THR A 265 -11.32 -8.80 7.77
CA THR A 265 -12.13 -7.91 6.90
C THR A 265 -12.27 -8.44 5.47
N ALA A 266 -11.37 -9.34 5.05
CA ALA A 266 -11.39 -9.91 3.70
C ALA A 266 -12.47 -11.00 3.57
N THR A 267 -13.59 -10.67 2.93
CA THR A 267 -14.62 -11.64 2.55
C THR A 267 -14.21 -12.32 1.23
N THR A 268 -13.82 -13.59 1.32
CA THR A 268 -13.66 -14.58 0.22
C THR A 268 -12.64 -14.25 -0.89
N ASP A 269 -11.42 -14.82 -0.81
CA ASP A 269 -10.99 -15.92 -1.69
C ASP A 269 -9.68 -16.55 -1.18
N ALA A 270 -9.50 -17.83 -1.47
CA ALA A 270 -8.52 -18.74 -0.88
C ALA A 270 -7.04 -18.29 -0.97
N THR A 271 -6.37 -18.11 0.19
CA THR A 271 -4.94 -18.43 0.48
C THR A 271 -4.43 -17.83 1.81
N ALA A 272 -5.18 -16.96 2.49
CA ALA A 272 -4.74 -16.38 3.75
C ALA A 272 -5.03 -17.26 5.00
N THR A 273 -4.80 -18.57 4.92
CA THR A 273 -4.28 -19.28 6.12
C THR A 273 -2.81 -18.90 6.24
N GLY A 274 -2.53 -17.62 6.45
CA GLY A 274 -1.23 -17.18 6.93
C GLY A 274 -0.97 -17.87 8.26
N GLY A 275 0.27 -18.29 8.51
CA GLY A 275 0.62 -18.85 9.81
C GLY A 275 0.23 -17.87 10.92
N CYS A 276 -0.37 -18.35 12.00
CA CYS A 276 -0.69 -17.50 13.14
C CYS A 276 0.58 -17.09 13.89
N TRP A 277 0.44 -16.15 14.82
CA TRP A 277 1.55 -15.74 15.68
C TRP A 277 2.21 -16.93 16.39
N SER A 278 1.45 -17.90 16.88
CA SER A 278 1.99 -19.12 17.52
C SER A 278 2.80 -19.98 16.53
N CYS A 279 2.42 -20.05 15.25
CA CYS A 279 3.23 -20.71 14.22
C CYS A 279 4.57 -19.99 13.99
N ALA A 280 4.54 -18.65 13.96
CA ALA A 280 5.75 -17.84 13.84
C ALA A 280 6.66 -18.05 15.06
N LEU A 281 6.10 -18.04 16.28
CA LEU A 281 6.83 -18.29 17.52
C LEU A 281 7.52 -19.66 17.52
N LEU A 282 6.81 -20.73 17.14
CA LEU A 282 7.38 -22.08 17.04
C LEU A 282 8.57 -22.13 16.07
N ARG A 283 8.44 -21.48 14.91
CA ARG A 283 9.50 -21.46 13.89
C ARG A 283 10.69 -20.61 14.30
N LEU A 284 10.46 -19.48 14.94
CA LEU A 284 11.53 -18.61 15.43
C LEU A 284 12.26 -19.25 16.63
N GLY A 285 11.50 -19.81 17.58
CA GLY A 285 12.04 -20.51 18.75
C GLY A 285 12.89 -21.73 18.42
N ALA A 286 12.54 -22.47 17.35
CA ALA A 286 13.33 -23.61 16.88
C ALA A 286 14.71 -23.22 16.29
N ASN A 287 14.95 -21.93 16.03
CA ASN A 287 16.18 -21.42 15.42
C ASN A 287 17.07 -20.61 16.39
N VAL A 288 16.79 -20.66 17.70
CA VAL A 288 17.59 -20.00 18.74
C VAL A 288 18.02 -20.99 19.82
N ASP A 289 18.92 -20.56 20.72
CA ASP A 289 19.33 -21.38 21.85
C ASP A 289 18.15 -21.64 22.81
N GLY A 290 18.26 -22.71 23.61
CA GLY A 290 17.19 -23.14 24.50
C GLY A 290 16.81 -22.13 25.57
N GLY A 291 17.74 -21.27 26.01
CA GLY A 291 17.46 -20.22 27.00
C GLY A 291 16.60 -19.11 26.41
N THR A 292 16.96 -18.64 25.22
CA THR A 292 16.15 -17.67 24.46
C THR A 292 14.77 -18.25 24.13
N ALA A 293 14.70 -19.51 23.68
CA ALA A 293 13.43 -20.17 23.43
C ALA A 293 12.55 -20.28 24.70
N ALA A 294 13.13 -20.65 25.84
CA ALA A 294 12.40 -20.78 27.09
C ALA A 294 11.87 -19.42 27.61
N ALA A 295 12.65 -18.35 27.49
CA ALA A 295 12.21 -17.01 27.87
C ALA A 295 10.96 -16.59 27.07
N LEU A 296 10.97 -16.83 25.76
CA LEU A 296 9.84 -16.53 24.87
C LEU A 296 8.57 -17.30 25.22
N TRP A 297 8.69 -18.60 25.50
CA TRP A 297 7.54 -19.40 25.93
C TRP A 297 7.05 -19.01 27.33
N SER A 298 7.93 -18.49 28.19
CA SER A 298 7.55 -18.03 29.53
C SER A 298 6.74 -16.73 29.50
N GLU A 299 6.81 -15.94 28.44
CA GLU A 299 5.98 -14.74 28.26
C GLU A 299 4.54 -15.05 27.86
N VAL A 300 4.27 -16.26 27.35
CA VAL A 300 2.95 -16.70 26.86
C VAL A 300 2.30 -17.81 27.66
N ALA A 301 3.05 -18.46 28.56
CA ALA A 301 2.55 -19.49 29.47
C ALA A 301 1.84 -18.86 30.67
#